data_AF-A0A533Z488-F1
#
_entry.id   AF-A0A533Z488-F1
#
_cell.length_a   1.000
_cell.length_b   1.000
_cell.length_c   1.000
_cell.angle_alpha   90.00
_cell.angle_beta   90.00
_cell.angle_gamma   90.00
#
_symmetry.space_group_name_H-M   'P 1'
#
loop_
_entity.id
_entity.type
_entity.pdbx_description
1 polymer ?
#
loop_
_entity_poly.entity_id
_entity_poly.type
_entity_poly.pdbx_seq_one_letter_code
_entity_poly.pdbx_strand_id
1 'polypeptide(L)'
;MHETDHRFTVSGYVRDKDGTPVGDARVYVRDLRDQKIEGVTTYTDRKGYYKAVLHLHNDNAGDQVQISVREEKVGLEDAKDVRAEFNPRDAKTERQAKINFGPSLDQDPDAGDRTWSYVAGGVLIGTAALAAVMWGRRKRATESKRRRKKR
;
A
#
# COMPACT_ATOMS: atom_id res chain seq x y z
N MET A 1 33.82 15.56 -15.05
CA MET A 1 32.39 15.89 -14.82
C MET A 1 31.70 14.57 -14.59
N HIS A 2 31.15 14.31 -13.39
CA HIS A 2 30.47 13.04 -13.13
C HIS A 2 29.07 13.10 -13.74
N GLU A 3 28.72 12.09 -14.52
CA GLU A 3 27.37 11.84 -14.99
C GLU A 3 26.51 11.52 -13.75
N THR A 4 25.45 12.29 -13.56
CA THR A 4 24.52 12.05 -12.46
C THR A 4 23.83 10.71 -12.71
N ASP A 5 23.81 9.81 -11.72
CA ASP A 5 23.03 8.58 -11.84
C ASP A 5 21.54 8.92 -11.92
N HIS A 6 20.94 8.73 -13.08
CA HIS A 6 19.51 8.97 -13.32
C HIS A 6 18.65 7.71 -13.08
N ARG A 7 19.23 6.65 -12.52
CA ARG A 7 18.51 5.41 -12.23
C ARG A 7 17.81 5.54 -10.88
N PHE A 8 16.52 5.26 -10.88
CA PHE A 8 15.73 5.03 -9.68
C PHE A 8 15.32 3.56 -9.62
N THR A 9 15.92 2.81 -8.70
CA THR A 9 15.72 1.37 -8.55
C THR A 9 14.49 1.10 -7.68
N VAL A 10 13.47 0.44 -8.23
CA VAL A 10 12.38 -0.12 -7.43
C VAL A 10 12.54 -1.62 -7.36
N SER A 11 12.55 -2.18 -6.16
CA SER A 11 12.68 -3.63 -5.96
C SER A 11 11.82 -4.14 -4.83
N GLY A 12 11.59 -5.45 -4.78
CA GLY A 12 10.87 -6.07 -3.67
C GLY A 12 10.40 -7.47 -4.03
N TYR A 13 9.47 -7.97 -3.23
CA TYR A 13 8.88 -9.30 -3.40
C TYR A 13 7.38 -9.22 -3.70
N VAL A 14 6.89 -10.15 -4.50
CA VAL A 14 5.48 -10.37 -4.76
C VAL A 14 5.08 -11.71 -4.18
N ARG A 15 4.07 -11.69 -3.30
CA ARG A 15 3.51 -12.87 -2.64
C ARG A 15 2.00 -12.91 -2.81
N ASP A 16 1.44 -14.10 -2.86
CA ASP A 16 0.00 -14.30 -2.83
C ASP A 16 -0.56 -14.12 -1.41
N LYS A 17 -1.88 -14.27 -1.26
CA LYS A 17 -2.59 -14.15 0.03
C LYS A 17 -2.09 -15.12 1.10
N ASP A 18 -1.46 -16.23 0.71
CA ASP A 18 -0.96 -17.26 1.60
C ASP A 18 0.54 -17.04 1.92
N GLY A 19 1.14 -15.98 1.39
CA GLY A 19 2.55 -15.65 1.55
C GLY A 19 3.48 -16.41 0.59
N THR A 20 2.92 -17.17 -0.34
CA THR A 20 3.69 -17.93 -1.34
C THR A 20 4.29 -16.95 -2.35
N PRO A 21 5.58 -17.05 -2.67
CA PRO A 21 6.18 -16.22 -3.72
C PRO A 21 5.50 -16.45 -5.09
N VAL A 22 5.17 -15.36 -5.78
CA VAL A 22 4.58 -15.41 -7.13
C VAL A 22 5.66 -15.12 -8.16
N GLY A 23 6.07 -16.15 -8.90
CA GLY A 23 6.99 -16.01 -10.03
C GLY A 23 6.28 -15.63 -11.33
N ASP A 24 7.06 -15.07 -12.26
CA ASP A 24 6.60 -14.61 -13.58
C ASP A 24 5.50 -13.53 -13.55
N ALA A 25 5.23 -12.94 -12.39
CA ALA A 25 4.28 -11.84 -12.25
C ALA A 25 4.82 -10.60 -12.96
N ARG A 26 4.01 -10.01 -13.82
CA ARG A 26 4.36 -8.77 -14.51
C ARG A 26 4.35 -7.63 -13.50
N VAL A 27 5.45 -6.89 -13.43
CA VAL A 27 5.57 -5.65 -12.66
C VAL A 27 5.73 -4.49 -13.63
N TYR A 28 4.93 -3.44 -13.47
CA TYR A 28 5.02 -2.23 -14.27
C TYR A 28 5.22 -1.01 -13.38
N VAL A 29 6.27 -0.24 -13.65
CA VAL A 29 6.66 0.94 -12.88
C VAL A 29 6.56 2.16 -13.78
N ARG A 30 5.87 3.21 -13.33
CA ARG A 30 5.75 4.46 -14.10
C ARG A 30 5.75 5.68 -13.20
N ASP A 31 6.23 6.79 -13.74
CA ASP A 31 5.99 8.10 -13.14
C ASP A 31 4.53 8.54 -13.42
N LEU A 32 3.87 9.13 -12.42
CA LEU A 32 2.49 9.62 -12.54
C LEU A 32 2.41 11.10 -12.88
N ARG A 33 3.50 11.86 -12.71
CA ARG A 33 3.53 13.31 -12.89
C ARG A 33 4.07 13.70 -14.27
N ASP A 34 5.18 13.12 -14.69
CA ASP A 34 5.81 13.35 -15.98
C ASP A 34 5.61 12.16 -16.92
N GLN A 35 4.64 12.31 -17.83
CA GLN A 35 4.30 11.29 -18.82
C GLN A 35 5.38 11.10 -19.90
N LYS A 36 6.42 11.93 -19.94
CA LYS A 36 7.57 11.75 -20.84
C LYS A 36 8.54 10.70 -20.32
N ILE A 37 8.49 10.39 -19.03
CA ILE A 37 9.25 9.30 -18.45
C ILE A 37 8.63 7.98 -18.92
N GLU A 38 9.40 7.20 -19.68
CA GLU A 38 8.95 5.89 -20.14
C GLU A 38 8.80 4.93 -18.96
N GLY A 39 7.63 4.31 -18.86
CA GLY A 39 7.38 3.27 -17.88
C GLY A 39 8.17 2.00 -18.18
N VAL A 40 8.50 1.25 -17.15
CA VAL A 40 9.34 0.05 -17.22
C VAL A 40 8.54 -1.17 -16.83
N THR A 41 8.58 -2.21 -17.66
CA THR A 41 8.02 -3.53 -17.34
C THR A 41 9.16 -4.49 -16.96
N THR A 42 8.98 -5.23 -15.88
CA THR A 42 9.84 -6.36 -15.47
C THR A 42 8.97 -7.52 -15.01
N TYR A 43 9.59 -8.64 -14.66
CA TYR A 43 8.90 -9.84 -14.18
C TYR A 43 9.57 -10.36 -12.91
N THR A 44 8.78 -10.93 -12.02
CA THR A 44 9.32 -11.56 -10.81
C THR A 44 10.04 -12.86 -11.15
N ASP A 45 11.10 -13.17 -10.39
CA ASP A 45 11.76 -14.47 -10.46
C ASP A 45 10.95 -15.56 -9.74
N ARG A 46 11.46 -16.81 -9.75
CA ARG A 46 10.81 -17.95 -9.06
C ARG A 46 10.67 -17.78 -7.54
N LYS A 47 11.37 -16.82 -6.94
CA LYS A 47 11.28 -16.47 -5.51
C LYS A 47 10.39 -15.24 -5.30
N GLY A 48 9.67 -14.78 -6.32
CA GLY A 48 8.82 -13.61 -6.29
C GLY A 48 9.57 -12.28 -6.25
N TYR A 49 10.91 -12.28 -6.40
CA TYR A 49 11.69 -11.05 -6.37
C TYR A 49 11.62 -10.32 -7.71
N TYR A 50 11.47 -8.99 -7.66
CA TYR A 50 11.59 -8.14 -8.84
C TYR A 50 12.55 -6.98 -8.59
N LYS A 51 13.11 -6.47 -9.69
CA LYS A 51 13.87 -5.22 -9.75
C LYS A 51 13.56 -4.52 -11.07
N ALA A 52 13.13 -3.27 -10.98
CA ALA A 52 12.87 -2.36 -12.09
C ALA A 52 13.73 -1.11 -11.91
N VAL A 53 14.22 -0.55 -13.02
CA VAL A 53 15.05 0.66 -13.01
C VAL A 53 14.36 1.72 -13.86
N LEU A 54 13.75 2.71 -13.22
CA LEU A 54 13.14 3.84 -13.89
C LEU A 54 14.19 4.93 -14.12
N HIS A 55 14.15 5.58 -15.28
CA HIS A 55 15.05 6.69 -15.56
C HIS A 55 14.40 8.00 -15.08
N LEU A 56 14.81 8.48 -13.90
CA LEU A 56 14.32 9.72 -13.29
C LEU A 56 15.41 10.79 -13.27
N HIS A 57 15.09 11.96 -13.81
CA HIS A 57 15.94 13.12 -13.77
C HIS A 57 15.92 13.77 -12.37
N ASN A 58 16.83 14.72 -12.13
CA ASN A 58 16.95 15.39 -10.83
C ASN A 58 15.72 16.18 -10.40
N ASP A 59 14.99 16.73 -11.37
CA ASP A 59 13.74 17.47 -11.17
C ASP A 59 12.54 16.58 -10.87
N ASN A 60 12.66 15.26 -11.08
CA ASN A 60 11.65 14.28 -10.67
C ASN A 60 11.76 13.87 -9.19
N ALA A 61 12.70 14.45 -8.43
CA ALA A 61 12.80 14.19 -7.00
C ALA A 61 11.48 14.54 -6.29
N GLY A 62 10.89 13.54 -5.63
CA GLY A 62 9.61 13.65 -4.94
C GLY A 62 8.36 13.37 -5.79
N ASP A 63 8.52 13.05 -7.08
CA ASP A 63 7.40 12.66 -7.94
C ASP A 63 6.74 11.35 -7.47
N GLN A 64 5.46 11.19 -7.80
CA GLN A 64 4.70 10.00 -7.46
C GLN A 64 4.94 8.92 -8.52
N VAL A 65 5.47 7.78 -8.10
CA VAL A 65 5.75 6.61 -8.94
C VAL A 65 4.76 5.52 -8.58
N GLN A 66 4.07 4.99 -9.58
CA GLN A 66 3.17 3.85 -9.42
C GLN A 66 3.87 2.55 -9.81
N ILE A 67 3.69 1.53 -8.98
CA ILE A 67 4.13 0.17 -9.21
C ILE A 67 2.88 -0.70 -9.25
N SER A 68 2.58 -1.33 -10.39
CA SER A 68 1.49 -2.30 -10.50
C SER A 68 2.04 -3.69 -10.74
N VAL A 69 1.36 -4.69 -10.17
CA VAL A 69 1.68 -6.11 -10.33
C VAL A 69 0.47 -6.85 -10.86
N ARG A 70 0.70 -7.77 -11.80
CA ARG A 70 -0.35 -8.60 -12.40
C ARG A 70 0.16 -9.99 -12.72
N GLU A 71 -0.53 -11.02 -12.23
CA GLU A 71 -0.35 -12.41 -12.65
C GLU A 71 -1.72 -13.08 -12.79
N GLU A 72 -2.10 -13.37 -14.03
CA GLU A 72 -3.44 -13.84 -14.36
C GLU A 72 -3.72 -15.25 -13.81
N LYS A 73 -2.72 -16.14 -13.79
CA LYS A 73 -2.92 -17.53 -13.39
C LYS A 73 -3.30 -17.69 -11.92
N VAL A 74 -2.84 -16.78 -11.07
CA VAL A 74 -3.16 -16.76 -9.63
C VAL A 74 -4.16 -15.68 -9.26
N GLY A 75 -4.71 -14.95 -10.24
CA GLY A 75 -5.66 -13.86 -10.00
C GLY A 75 -5.08 -12.70 -9.18
N LEU A 76 -3.78 -12.43 -9.32
CA LEU A 76 -3.10 -11.36 -8.62
C LEU A 76 -3.17 -10.08 -9.46
N GLU A 77 -3.73 -9.02 -8.87
CA GLU A 77 -3.69 -7.66 -9.41
C GLU A 77 -3.64 -6.68 -8.22
N ASP A 78 -2.59 -5.86 -8.15
CA ASP A 78 -2.41 -4.86 -7.10
C ASP A 78 -1.57 -3.68 -7.62
N ALA A 79 -1.69 -2.51 -7.01
CA ALA A 79 -0.90 -1.34 -7.35
C ALA A 79 -0.60 -0.50 -6.10
N LYS A 80 0.63 0.00 -6.01
CA LYS A 80 1.09 0.88 -4.93
C LYS A 80 1.77 2.10 -5.51
N ASP A 81 1.54 3.23 -4.86
CA ASP A 81 2.18 4.49 -5.19
C ASP A 81 3.23 4.83 -4.14
N VAL A 82 4.37 5.33 -4.60
CA VAL A 82 5.47 5.80 -3.74
C VAL A 82 5.93 7.17 -4.20
N ARG A 83 6.68 7.87 -3.35
CA ARG A 83 7.43 9.04 -3.78
C ARG A 83 8.84 8.66 -4.15
N ALA A 84 9.36 9.22 -5.24
CA ALA A 84 10.75 9.10 -5.63
C ALA A 84 11.64 9.95 -4.71
N GLU A 85 11.82 9.50 -3.47
CA GLU A 85 12.59 10.23 -2.45
C GLU A 85 14.09 10.02 -2.67
N PHE A 86 14.76 11.03 -3.24
CA PHE A 86 16.22 11.08 -3.38
C PHE A 86 16.72 12.53 -3.34
N ASN A 87 17.99 12.72 -2.98
CA ASN A 87 18.64 14.03 -3.04
C ASN A 87 19.29 14.23 -4.42
N PRO A 88 18.83 15.17 -5.26
CA PRO A 88 19.38 15.37 -6.59
C PRO A 88 20.83 15.87 -6.60
N ARG A 89 21.34 16.37 -5.46
CA ARG A 89 22.74 16.80 -5.29
C ARG A 89 23.65 15.71 -4.73
N ASP A 90 23.09 14.57 -4.33
CA ASP A 90 23.85 13.43 -3.85
C ASP A 90 24.10 12.46 -5.02
N ALA A 91 25.34 12.41 -5.49
CA ALA A 91 25.77 11.52 -6.56
C ALA A 91 26.33 10.18 -6.04
N LYS A 92 26.37 9.96 -4.72
CA LYS A 92 27.01 8.78 -4.12
C LYS A 92 26.00 7.75 -3.65
N THR A 93 24.84 8.19 -3.20
CA THR A 93 23.78 7.31 -2.71
C THR A 93 22.93 6.81 -3.87
N GLU A 94 22.72 5.49 -3.95
CA GLU A 94 21.78 4.91 -4.92
C GLU A 94 20.36 5.43 -4.66
N ARG A 95 19.66 5.80 -5.71
CA ARG A 95 18.25 6.22 -5.64
C ARG A 95 17.40 4.97 -5.71
N GLN A 96 16.71 4.62 -4.63
CA GLN A 96 15.96 3.37 -4.58
C GLN A 96 14.72 3.41 -3.69
N ALA A 97 13.77 2.53 -3.99
CA ALA A 97 12.63 2.21 -3.14
C ALA A 97 12.43 0.69 -3.04
N LYS A 98 12.09 0.21 -1.84
CA LYS A 98 11.75 -1.19 -1.58
C LYS A 98 10.25 -1.34 -1.39
N ILE A 99 9.58 -2.09 -2.26
CA ILE A 99 8.11 -2.23 -2.25
C ILE A 99 7.72 -3.70 -2.39
N ASN A 100 7.12 -4.23 -1.33
CA ASN A 100 6.62 -5.60 -1.30
C ASN A 100 5.11 -5.63 -1.58
N PHE A 101 4.64 -6.69 -2.23
CA PHE A 101 3.23 -7.01 -2.47
C PHE A 101 2.87 -8.32 -1.77
N GLY A 102 1.65 -8.39 -1.24
CA GLY A 102 1.23 -9.49 -0.36
C GLY A 102 1.72 -9.34 1.08
N PRO A 103 1.47 -10.35 1.93
CA PRO A 103 1.83 -10.32 3.34
C PRO A 103 3.36 -10.36 3.54
N SER A 104 3.84 -9.52 4.46
CA SER A 104 5.22 -9.57 4.95
C SER A 104 5.40 -10.85 5.74
N LEU A 105 6.43 -11.65 5.42
CA LEU A 105 6.94 -12.62 6.38
C LEU A 105 7.65 -11.78 7.45
N ASP A 106 7.16 -11.76 8.69
CA ASP A 106 7.71 -10.97 9.78
C ASP A 106 9.25 -11.11 9.88
N GLN A 107 9.97 -10.15 9.28
CA GLN A 107 11.34 -9.69 9.49
C GLN A 107 11.78 -8.83 8.29
N ASP A 108 11.25 -7.60 8.19
CA ASP A 108 11.95 -6.53 7.49
C ASP A 108 12.16 -5.37 8.48
N PRO A 109 13.36 -5.25 9.11
CA PRO A 109 13.64 -4.22 10.10
C PRO A 109 13.67 -2.79 9.51
N ASP A 110 13.60 -2.65 8.18
CA ASP A 110 13.58 -1.37 7.46
C ASP A 110 12.20 -0.99 6.91
N ALA A 111 11.12 -1.71 7.28
CA ALA A 111 9.76 -1.33 6.93
C ALA A 111 9.32 -0.09 7.72
N GLY A 112 9.84 1.07 7.33
CA GLY A 112 9.37 2.38 7.73
C GLY A 112 7.87 2.48 7.44
N ASP A 113 7.10 2.44 8.52
CA ASP A 113 5.65 2.36 8.55
C ASP A 113 5.03 3.63 7.92
N ARG A 114 4.66 3.54 6.64
CA ARG A 114 3.94 4.60 5.91
C ARG A 114 2.99 4.04 4.85
N THR A 115 2.32 2.94 5.20
CA THR A 115 1.27 2.35 4.37
C THR A 115 0.01 3.22 4.47
N TRP A 116 -0.23 4.10 3.49
CA TRP A 116 -1.56 4.65 3.25
C TRP A 116 -2.40 3.55 2.60
N SER A 117 -3.20 2.86 3.41
CA SER A 117 -4.21 1.94 2.92
C SER A 117 -5.42 2.75 2.45
N TYR A 118 -5.69 2.80 1.14
CA TYR A 118 -7.01 3.17 0.65
C TYR A 118 -7.99 2.06 1.02
N VAL A 119 -8.80 2.30 2.05
CA VAL A 119 -10.00 1.50 2.35
C VAL A 119 -11.02 1.79 1.24
N ALA A 120 -10.94 1.06 0.14
CA ALA A 120 -12.06 0.87 -0.78
C ALA A 120 -12.95 -0.24 -0.20
N GLY A 121 -13.84 0.13 0.73
CA GLY A 121 -14.73 -0.84 1.36
C GLY A 121 -15.49 -0.28 2.55
N GLY A 122 -16.59 0.44 2.25
CA GLY A 122 -17.76 0.60 3.11
C GLY A 122 -17.54 0.88 4.60
N VAL A 123 -17.74 2.14 5.00
CA VAL A 123 -18.13 2.48 6.38
C VAL A 123 -19.42 1.72 6.72
N LEU A 124 -19.31 0.61 7.44
CA LEU A 124 -20.36 0.07 8.32
C LEU A 124 -19.85 0.04 9.76
N ILE A 125 -19.28 1.16 10.21
CA ILE A 125 -19.14 1.44 11.63
C ILE A 125 -20.41 2.21 12.03
N GLY A 126 -21.38 1.54 12.65
CA GLY A 126 -22.43 2.28 13.36
C GLY A 126 -23.82 1.65 13.56
N THR A 127 -24.09 0.38 13.27
CA THR A 127 -25.45 -0.17 13.50
C THR A 127 -25.61 -0.88 14.85
N ALA A 128 -24.55 -1.50 15.40
CA ALA A 128 -24.67 -2.23 16.67
C ALA A 128 -24.80 -1.30 17.92
N ALA A 129 -24.18 -0.11 17.90
CA ALA A 129 -24.22 0.81 19.04
C ALA A 129 -25.56 1.57 19.15
N LEU A 130 -26.25 1.85 18.03
CA LEU A 130 -27.53 2.58 18.05
C LEU A 130 -28.71 1.71 18.53
N ALA A 131 -28.68 0.40 18.25
CA ALA A 131 -29.72 -0.52 18.70
C ALA A 131 -29.71 -0.70 20.24
N ALA A 132 -28.53 -0.76 20.86
CA ALA A 132 -28.40 -0.90 22.31
C ALA A 132 -28.93 0.33 23.08
N VAL A 133 -28.70 1.55 22.56
CA VAL A 133 -29.17 2.79 23.19
C VAL A 133 -30.68 2.97 23.05
N MET A 134 -31.29 2.57 21.93
CA MET A 134 -32.75 2.67 21.76
C MET A 134 -33.54 1.66 22.59
N TRP A 135 -33.01 0.45 22.83
CA TRP A 135 -33.71 -0.54 23.67
C TRP A 135 -33.57 -0.26 25.18
N GLY A 136 -32.44 0.31 25.62
CA GLY A 136 -32.20 0.67 27.03
C GLY A 136 -33.10 1.79 27.57
N ARG A 137 -33.62 2.67 26.71
CA ARG A 137 -34.52 3.78 27.11
C ARG A 137 -35.99 3.36 27.25
N ARG A 138 -36.43 2.25 26.63
CA ARG A 138 -37.82 1.78 26.73
C ARG A 138 -38.12 0.94 27.98
N LYS A 139 -37.10 0.38 28.66
CA LYS A 139 -37.32 -0.35 29.94
C LYS A 139 -37.32 0.53 31.19
N ARG A 140 -36.95 1.81 31.09
CA ARG A 140 -36.97 2.76 32.23
C ARG A 140 -38.21 3.66 32.29
N ALA A 141 -39.18 3.46 31.40
CA ALA A 141 -40.45 4.20 31.41
C ALA A 141 -41.63 3.40 32.00
N THR A 142 -41.43 2.14 32.38
CA THR A 142 -42.48 1.25 32.93
C THR A 142 -42.28 0.86 34.40
N GLU A 143 -41.24 1.38 35.06
CA GLU A 143 -40.94 1.08 36.47
C GLU A 143 -41.17 2.26 37.44
N SER A 144 -41.73 3.38 36.96
CA SER A 144 -42.10 4.54 37.80
C SER A 144 -43.60 4.61 38.15
N LYS A 145 -44.41 3.63 37.74
CA LYS A 145 -45.86 3.56 38.08
C LYS A 145 -46.26 2.44 39.05
N ARG A 146 -45.32 1.73 39.68
CA ARG A 146 -45.62 0.66 40.67
C ARG A 146 -45.04 0.84 42.07
N ARG A 147 -44.47 2.00 42.40
CA ARG A 147 -43.92 2.29 43.75
C ARG A 147 -44.50 3.54 44.43
N ARG A 148 -45.75 3.88 44.12
CA ARG A 148 -46.57 4.83 44.89
C ARG A 148 -47.93 4.20 45.24
N LYS A 149 -47.89 2.98 45.78
CA LYS A 149 -49.02 2.30 46.46
C LYS A 149 -48.48 1.17 47.35
N LYS A 150 -47.67 1.51 48.35
CA LYS A 150 -47.38 0.74 49.59
C LYS A 150 -46.25 1.43 50.36
N ARG A 151 -46.60 2.51 51.04
CA ARG A 151 -46.20 2.85 52.41
C ARG A 151 -46.91 4.14 52.80
#